data_AF-A0AAE3DPA0-F1
#
_entry.id   AF-A0AAE3DPA0-F1
#
_cell.length_a   1.000
_cell.length_b   1.000
_cell.length_c   1.000
_cell.angle_alpha   90.00
_cell.angle_beta   90.00
_cell.angle_gamma   90.00
#
_symmetry.space_group_name_H-M   'P 1'
#
loop_
_entity.id
_entity.type
_entity.pdbx_description
1 polymer ?
#
loop_
_entity_poly.entity_id
_entity_poly.type
_entity_poly.pdbx_seq_one_letter_code
_entity_poly.pdbx_strand_id
1 'polypeptide(L)'
;MNKGEEKKIHEILESGSIGYAYLFDAKARKTLEKVVSLEPENLAALFRKYGTEMEWMSVTDMRDRMVLRAASGKISSCKDEEMRREIEQHLTALLSAGEKATKVLEVDKKAADQYFGEEDQAVTWAEYGMEIWLR
;
A
#
# COMPACT_ATOMS: atom_id res chain seq x y z
N MET A 1 5.39 15.86 7.21
CA MET A 1 4.63 14.61 7.38
C MET A 1 4.13 14.47 8.81
N ASN A 2 3.05 13.73 9.06
CA ASN A 2 2.55 13.52 10.42
C ASN A 2 3.16 12.25 11.04
N LYS A 3 3.44 12.24 12.35
CA LYS A 3 4.08 11.10 13.05
C LYS A 3 3.32 9.77 12.89
N GLY A 4 2.01 9.84 12.64
CA GLY A 4 1.17 8.67 12.37
C GLY A 4 1.37 8.07 10.98
N GLU A 5 1.79 8.86 9.99
CA GLU A 5 2.12 8.39 8.64
C GLU A 5 3.51 7.74 8.62
N GLU A 6 4.51 8.37 9.23
CA GLU A 6 5.85 7.80 9.40
C GLU A 6 5.81 6.42 10.06
N LYS A 7 5.02 6.27 11.13
CA LYS A 7 4.87 4.97 11.80
C LYS A 7 4.27 3.90 10.87
N LYS A 8 3.30 4.26 10.03
CA LYS A 8 2.71 3.33 9.05
C LYS A 8 3.71 2.98 7.96
N ILE A 9 4.54 3.92 7.50
CA ILE A 9 5.60 3.65 6.52
C ILE A 9 6.58 2.64 7.11
N HIS A 10 7.02 2.83 8.36
CA HIS A 10 7.87 1.85 9.06
C HIS A 10 7.18 0.48 9.21
N GLU A 11 5.91 0.41 9.63
CA GLU A 11 5.16 -0.85 9.72
C GLU A 11 5.08 -1.56 8.34
N ILE A 12 4.90 -0.80 7.25
CA ILE A 12 4.91 -1.34 5.88
C ILE A 12 6.30 -1.84 5.50
N LEU A 13 7.36 -1.09 5.82
CA LEU A 13 8.76 -1.48 5.58
C LEU A 13 9.13 -2.76 6.35
N GLU A 14 8.71 -2.86 7.61
CA GLU A 14 8.94 -4.03 8.47
C GLU A 14 8.17 -5.27 7.99
N SER A 15 7.02 -5.10 7.33
CA SER A 15 6.28 -6.23 6.74
C SER A 15 7.05 -6.95 5.62
N GLY A 16 8.10 -6.33 5.08
CA GLY A 16 8.98 -6.91 4.05
C GLY A 16 8.32 -7.10 2.68
N SER A 17 7.01 -6.85 2.56
CA SER A 17 6.23 -7.04 1.33
C SER A 17 5.45 -5.75 1.02
N ILE A 18 6.05 -4.89 0.18
CA ILE A 18 5.56 -3.54 -0.08
C ILE A 18 5.14 -3.42 -1.54
N GLY A 19 4.08 -2.66 -1.78
CA GLY A 19 3.60 -2.41 -3.12
C GLY A 19 2.87 -1.09 -3.27
N TYR A 20 2.41 -0.84 -4.49
CA TYR A 20 1.63 0.32 -4.86
C TYR A 20 0.19 -0.09 -5.17
N ALA A 21 -0.77 0.63 -4.61
CA ALA A 21 -2.18 0.52 -4.92
C ALA A 21 -2.62 1.73 -5.75
N TYR A 22 -3.10 1.45 -6.96
CA TYR A 22 -3.71 2.39 -7.88
C TYR A 22 -5.23 2.23 -7.80
N LEU A 23 -5.91 3.25 -7.29
CA LEU A 23 -7.35 3.26 -7.10
C LEU A 23 -7.96 4.29 -8.06
N PHE A 24 -8.78 3.85 -8.99
CA PHE A 24 -9.44 4.77 -9.92
C PHE A 24 -10.86 5.06 -9.48
N ASP A 25 -11.09 6.34 -9.19
CA ASP A 25 -12.41 6.86 -8.86
C ASP A 25 -13.04 7.46 -10.13
N ALA A 26 -14.10 6.80 -10.63
CA ALA A 26 -14.82 7.26 -11.82
C ALA A 26 -15.64 8.54 -11.56
N LYS A 27 -16.07 8.79 -10.30
CA LYS A 27 -16.86 9.96 -9.94
C LYS A 27 -16.00 11.23 -9.94
N ALA A 28 -14.80 11.14 -9.39
CA ALA A 28 -13.80 12.19 -9.30
C ALA A 28 -12.88 12.23 -10.54
N ARG A 29 -12.95 11.22 -11.43
CA ARG A 29 -12.07 11.04 -12.60
C ARG A 29 -10.60 11.15 -12.22
N LYS A 30 -10.22 10.56 -11.09
CA LYS A 30 -8.87 10.67 -10.53
C LYS A 30 -8.37 9.30 -10.08
N THR A 31 -7.09 9.05 -10.32
CA THR A 31 -6.38 7.91 -9.75
C THR A 31 -5.73 8.34 -8.42
N LEU A 32 -5.98 7.59 -7.37
CA LEU A 32 -5.27 7.69 -6.10
C LEU A 32 -4.16 6.64 -6.09
N GLU A 33 -2.95 7.08 -5.80
CA GLU A 33 -1.77 6.24 -5.72
C GLU A 33 -1.35 6.13 -4.26
N LYS A 34 -1.23 4.91 -3.75
CA LYS A 34 -0.94 4.64 -2.35
C LYS A 34 0.15 3.59 -2.22
N VAL A 35 1.00 3.72 -1.21
CA VAL A 35 1.92 2.67 -0.78
C VAL A 35 1.19 1.82 0.25
N VAL A 36 1.19 0.51 0.05
CA VAL A 36 0.48 -0.44 0.91
C VAL A 36 1.36 -1.65 1.20
N SER A 37 1.11 -2.32 2.33
CA SER A 37 1.63 -3.67 2.53
C SER A 37 0.87 -4.67 1.66
N LEU A 38 1.59 -5.60 1.05
CA LEU A 38 1.07 -6.68 0.21
C LEU A 38 0.62 -7.90 1.03
N GLU A 39 0.64 -7.83 2.36
CA GLU A 39 0.10 -8.89 3.19
C GLU A 39 -1.39 -9.14 2.88
N PRO A 40 -1.82 -10.42 2.81
CA PRO A 40 -3.18 -10.77 2.39
C PRO A 40 -4.25 -10.16 3.30
N GLU A 41 -3.98 -10.05 4.60
CA GLU A 41 -4.86 -9.36 5.56
C GLU A 41 -5.04 -7.88 5.21
N ASN A 42 -3.95 -7.18 4.88
CA ASN A 42 -3.98 -5.76 4.52
C ASN A 42 -4.68 -5.54 3.18
N LEU A 43 -4.46 -6.42 2.19
CA LEU A 43 -5.15 -6.38 0.90
C LEU A 43 -6.65 -6.60 1.06
N ALA A 44 -7.08 -7.52 1.92
CA ALA A 44 -8.50 -7.71 2.24
C ALA A 44 -9.11 -6.47 2.90
N ALA A 45 -8.38 -5.82 3.81
CA ALA A 45 -8.79 -4.59 4.45
C ALA A 45 -8.91 -3.42 3.45
N LEU A 46 -7.93 -3.28 2.55
CA LEU A 46 -7.92 -2.29 1.48
C LEU A 46 -9.10 -2.50 0.51
N PHE A 47 -9.33 -3.75 0.10
CA PHE A 47 -10.44 -4.13 -0.76
C PHE A 47 -11.79 -3.85 -0.09
N ARG A 48 -11.93 -4.14 1.21
CA ARG A 48 -13.15 -3.78 1.97
C ARG A 48 -13.40 -2.28 1.96
N LYS A 49 -12.35 -1.48 2.11
CA LYS A 49 -12.44 -0.02 2.19
C LYS A 49 -12.76 0.61 0.83
N TYR A 50 -12.07 0.19 -0.23
CA TYR A 50 -12.13 0.87 -1.53
C TYR A 50 -12.78 0.06 -2.65
N GLY A 51 -12.91 -1.26 -2.51
CA GLY A 51 -13.36 -2.15 -3.58
C GLY A 51 -14.77 -1.83 -4.10
N THR A 52 -15.65 -1.32 -3.24
CA THR A 52 -17.02 -0.91 -3.61
C THR A 52 -17.12 0.55 -4.04
N GLU A 53 -16.23 1.42 -3.54
CA GLU A 53 -16.26 2.85 -3.85
C GLU A 53 -15.56 3.16 -5.19
N MET A 54 -14.49 2.44 -5.50
CA MET A 54 -13.65 2.64 -6.68
C MET A 54 -14.15 1.82 -7.88
N GLU A 55 -13.96 2.33 -9.09
CA GLU A 55 -14.37 1.63 -10.31
C GLU A 55 -13.43 0.46 -10.62
N TRP A 56 -12.12 0.72 -10.52
CA TRP A 56 -11.11 -0.32 -10.55
C TRP A 56 -9.97 -0.01 -9.58
N MET A 57 -9.33 -1.07 -9.11
CA MET A 57 -8.17 -1.07 -8.23
C MET A 57 -7.12 -2.00 -8.82
N SER A 58 -5.88 -1.57 -8.88
CA SER A 58 -4.74 -2.41 -9.23
C SER A 58 -3.66 -2.25 -8.18
N VAL A 59 -3.21 -3.37 -7.63
CA VAL A 59 -2.09 -3.42 -6.68
C VAL A 59 -0.91 -4.07 -7.38
N THR A 60 0.25 -3.43 -7.33
CA THR A 60 1.52 -3.91 -7.86
C THR A 60 2.55 -4.03 -6.74
N ASP A 61 3.54 -4.89 -6.93
CA ASP A 61 4.75 -4.97 -6.12
C ASP A 61 5.69 -3.79 -6.41
N MET A 62 6.73 -3.58 -5.60
CA MET A 62 7.73 -2.52 -5.88
C MET A 62 8.40 -2.65 -7.25
N ARG A 63 8.40 -3.84 -7.86
CA ARG A 63 8.87 -4.09 -9.24
C ARG A 63 7.81 -3.89 -10.31
N ASP A 64 6.70 -3.22 -9.98
CA ASP A 64 5.53 -3.01 -10.84
C ASP A 64 4.84 -4.28 -11.35
N ARG A 65 5.10 -5.42 -10.69
CA ARG A 65 4.44 -6.69 -11.03
C ARG A 65 3.05 -6.70 -10.44
N MET A 66 2.04 -7.05 -11.24
CA MET A 66 0.64 -7.13 -10.78
C MET A 66 0.49 -8.17 -9.67
N VAL A 67 -0.05 -7.74 -8.52
CA VAL A 67 -0.35 -8.57 -7.36
C VAL A 67 -1.84 -8.86 -7.28
N LEU A 68 -2.65 -7.81 -7.41
CA LEU A 68 -4.11 -7.89 -7.31
C LEU A 68 -4.72 -6.90 -8.29
N ARG A 69 -5.79 -7.30 -8.98
CA ARG A 69 -6.65 -6.38 -9.71
C ARG A 69 -8.08 -6.64 -9.30
N ALA A 70 -8.78 -5.59 -8.97
CA ALA A 70 -10.18 -5.60 -8.64
C ALA A 70 -10.93 -4.59 -9.52
N ALA A 71 -12.14 -4.94 -9.92
CA ALA A 71 -13.04 -4.05 -10.63
C ALA A 71 -14.48 -4.33 -10.20
N SER A 72 -15.29 -3.29 -10.09
CA SER A 72 -16.72 -3.41 -9.76
C SER A 72 -16.99 -4.22 -8.47
N GLY A 73 -16.16 -4.06 -7.44
CA GLY A 73 -16.33 -4.78 -6.16
C GLY A 73 -15.99 -6.27 -6.22
N LYS A 74 -15.23 -6.74 -7.22
CA LYS A 74 -14.73 -8.13 -7.30
C LYS A 74 -13.27 -8.18 -7.67
N ILE A 75 -12.54 -9.17 -7.16
CA ILE A 75 -11.16 -9.46 -7.58
C ILE A 75 -11.23 -10.08 -8.97
N SER A 76 -10.72 -9.36 -9.97
CA SER A 76 -10.66 -9.80 -11.37
C SER A 76 -9.42 -10.61 -11.68
N SER A 77 -8.28 -10.28 -11.06
CA SER A 77 -7.01 -10.99 -11.23
C SER A 77 -6.20 -10.96 -9.94
N CYS A 78 -5.42 -12.00 -9.70
CA CYS A 78 -4.49 -12.07 -8.60
C CYS A 78 -3.24 -12.82 -9.06
N LYS A 79 -2.08 -12.52 -8.46
CA LYS A 79 -0.80 -13.15 -8.79
C LYS A 79 -0.83 -14.67 -8.56
N ASP A 80 -1.41 -15.09 -7.44
CA ASP A 80 -1.46 -16.49 -7.01
C ASP A 80 -2.87 -16.83 -6.51
N GLU A 81 -3.35 -18.04 -6.81
CA GLU A 81 -4.66 -18.51 -6.36
C GLU A 81 -4.72 -18.74 -4.84
N GLU A 82 -3.59 -19.12 -4.24
CA GLU A 82 -3.43 -19.22 -2.78
C GLU A 82 -3.61 -17.86 -2.11
N MET A 83 -2.89 -16.84 -2.58
CA MET A 83 -3.02 -15.47 -2.09
C MET A 83 -4.44 -14.94 -2.26
N ARG A 84 -5.08 -15.21 -3.42
CA ARG A 84 -6.49 -14.87 -3.63
C ARG A 84 -7.37 -15.49 -2.56
N ARG A 85 -7.20 -16.79 -2.29
CA ARG A 85 -8.00 -17.52 -1.30
C ARG A 85 -7.76 -16.98 0.12
N GLU A 86 -6.53 -16.64 0.48
CA GLU A 86 -6.22 -15.99 1.77
C GLU A 86 -6.95 -14.64 1.89
N ILE A 87 -6.88 -13.80 0.85
CA ILE A 87 -7.58 -12.51 0.83
C ILE A 87 -9.09 -12.70 0.97
N GLU A 88 -9.69 -13.66 0.26
CA GLU A 88 -11.13 -13.97 0.36
C GLU A 88 -11.52 -14.51 1.75
N GLN A 89 -10.65 -15.31 2.38
CA GLN A 89 -10.82 -15.78 3.76
C GLN A 89 -10.77 -14.63 4.76
N HIS A 90 -9.75 -13.77 4.67
CA HIS A 90 -9.65 -12.58 5.51
C HIS A 90 -10.83 -11.63 5.27
N LEU A 91 -11.25 -11.40 4.02
CA LEU A 91 -12.40 -10.56 3.71
C LEU A 91 -13.69 -11.12 4.32
N THR A 92 -13.90 -12.44 4.24
CA THR A 92 -15.05 -13.12 4.85
C THR A 92 -15.00 -13.02 6.37
N ALA A 93 -13.83 -13.22 6.97
CA ALA A 93 -13.61 -13.05 8.41
C ALA A 93 -13.91 -11.60 8.84
N LEU A 94 -13.50 -10.61 8.04
CA LEU A 94 -13.77 -9.19 8.28
C LEU A 94 -15.27 -8.86 8.19
N LEU A 95 -15.99 -9.45 7.22
CA LEU A 95 -17.44 -9.30 7.10
C LEU A 95 -18.17 -9.95 8.28
N SER A 96 -17.75 -11.15 8.68
CA SER A 96 -18.33 -11.88 9.81
C SER A 96 -18.00 -11.27 11.17
N ALA A 97 -16.84 -10.65 11.33
CA ALA A 97 -16.38 -10.08 12.59
C ALA A 97 -17.09 -8.76 12.96
N GLY A 98 -17.82 -8.13 12.04
CA GLY A 98 -18.61 -6.92 12.28
C GLY A 98 -17.77 -5.70 12.67
N GLU A 99 -17.70 -4.69 11.79
CA GLU A 99 -17.26 -3.31 12.07
C GLU A 99 -15.96 -3.04 12.86
N LYS A 100 -15.10 -4.00 13.20
CA LYS A 100 -13.77 -3.66 13.71
C LYS A 100 -12.98 -3.02 12.59
N ALA A 101 -12.83 -1.70 12.67
CA ALA A 101 -12.01 -0.87 11.81
C ALA A 101 -10.67 -1.55 11.57
N THR A 102 -10.57 -2.25 10.44
CA THR A 102 -9.35 -2.95 10.07
C THR A 102 -8.34 -1.86 9.76
N LYS A 103 -7.24 -1.85 10.51
CA LYS A 103 -6.18 -0.86 10.35
C LYS A 103 -5.50 -1.13 9.00
N VAL A 104 -5.98 -0.48 7.94
CA VAL A 104 -5.34 -0.56 6.62
C VAL A 104 -3.99 0.15 6.71
N LEU A 105 -2.91 -0.61 6.51
CA LEU A 105 -1.57 -0.12 6.30
C LEU A 105 -1.47 0.42 4.88
N GLU A 106 -1.93 1.66 4.74
CA GLU A 106 -1.83 2.46 3.52
C GLU A 106 -1.29 3.85 3.85
N VAL A 107 -0.48 4.37 2.94
CA VAL A 107 0.08 5.73 2.97
C VAL A 107 -0.06 6.31 1.56
N ASP A 108 -0.34 7.61 1.44
CA ASP A 108 -0.42 8.25 0.13
C ASP A 108 0.95 8.20 -0.55
N LYS A 109 1.01 7.88 -1.85
CA LYS A 109 2.29 7.82 -2.57
C LYS A 109 3.06 9.13 -2.44
N LYS A 110 2.37 10.27 -2.41
CA LYS A 110 3.03 11.58 -2.25
C LYS A 110 3.69 11.73 -0.88
N ALA A 111 3.06 11.22 0.18
CA ALA A 111 3.63 11.24 1.54
C ALA A 111 4.80 10.26 1.67
N ALA A 112 4.68 9.07 1.08
CA ALA A 112 5.76 8.09 1.05
C ALA A 112 6.96 8.58 0.22
N ASP A 113 6.72 9.16 -0.95
CA ASP A 113 7.76 9.74 -1.82
C ASP A 113 8.49 10.89 -1.13
N GLN A 114 7.75 11.73 -0.39
CA GLN A 114 8.36 12.74 0.46
C GLN A 114 9.23 12.12 1.57
N TYR A 115 8.78 11.05 2.24
CA TYR A 115 9.62 10.34 3.22
C TYR A 115 10.89 9.78 2.62
N PHE A 116 10.77 9.05 1.51
CA PHE A 116 11.92 8.46 0.82
C PHE A 116 12.87 9.53 0.29
N GLY A 117 12.35 10.67 -0.18
CA GLY A 117 13.18 11.82 -0.58
C GLY A 117 13.89 12.50 0.60
N GLU A 118 13.24 12.58 1.76
CA GLU A 118 13.87 13.09 3.00
C GLU A 118 14.95 12.12 3.52
N GLU A 119 14.73 10.79 3.44
CA GLU A 119 15.74 9.76 3.79
C GLU A 119 16.90 9.71 2.78
N ASP A 120 16.63 9.79 1.48
CA ASP A 120 17.66 9.82 0.43
C ASP A 120 18.51 11.10 0.51
N GLN A 121 17.91 12.23 0.88
CA GLN A 121 18.67 13.43 1.21
C GLN A 121 19.52 13.22 2.46
N ALA A 122 18.99 12.62 3.54
CA ALA A 122 19.79 12.35 4.74
C ALA A 122 20.97 11.41 4.49
N VAL A 123 20.79 10.38 3.65
CA VAL A 123 21.87 9.50 3.17
C VAL A 123 22.86 10.26 2.29
N THR A 124 22.38 11.07 1.35
CA THR A 124 23.23 11.92 0.50
C THR A 124 24.05 12.92 1.33
N TRP A 125 23.46 13.54 2.35
CA TRP A 125 24.15 14.44 3.27
C TRP A 125 25.13 13.69 4.20
N ALA A 126 24.87 12.42 4.53
CA ALA A 126 25.81 11.57 5.25
C ALA A 126 26.99 11.13 4.36
N GLU A 127 26.75 10.84 3.09
CA GLU A 127 27.78 10.53 2.09
C GLU A 127 28.66 11.77 1.80
N TYR A 128 28.06 12.92 1.52
CA TYR A 128 28.78 14.19 1.36
C TYR A 128 29.42 14.70 2.66
N GLY A 129 28.84 14.36 3.82
CA GLY A 129 29.38 14.71 5.15
C GLY A 129 30.65 13.94 5.51
N MET A 130 30.86 12.75 4.95
CA MET A 130 32.12 12.02 5.09
C MET A 130 33.24 12.57 4.21
N GLU A 131 32.94 13.20 3.06
CA GLU A 131 33.96 13.80 2.19
C GLU A 131 34.64 15.05 2.79
N ILE A 132 34.02 15.72 3.77
CA ILE A 132 34.60 16.91 4.41
C ILE A 132 35.57 16.55 5.55
N TRP A 133 35.50 15.32 6.10
CA TRP A 133 36.38 14.86 7.18
C TRP A 133 37.59 14.04 6.71
N LEU A 134 37.70 13.74 5.42
CA LEU A 134 38.81 12.99 4.81
C LEU A 134 39.85 13.86 4.07
N ARG A 135 39.86 15.19 4.30
CA ARG A 135 40.84 16.11 3.70
C ARG A 135 41.64 16.89 4.73
#